data_AF-A0A958GB52-F1
#
_entry.id   AF-A0A958GB52-F1
#
_cell.length_a   1.000
_cell.length_b   1.000
_cell.length_c   1.000
_cell.angle_alpha   90.00
_cell.angle_beta   90.00
_cell.angle_gamma   90.00
#
_symmetry.space_group_name_H-M   'P 1'
#
loop_
_entity.id
_entity.type
_entity.pdbx_description
1 polymer ?
#
loop_
_entity_poly.entity_id
_entity_poly.type
_entity_poly.pdbx_seq_one_letter_code
_entity_poly.pdbx_strand_id
1 'polypeptide(L)'
;STNNLRILETSFDDSNAEDPLFVSVAQTTISGDTLGAQNILWIALDVTNDSDIDPREVHVGGFFDWDVDPASAQDRGQVIVDSMNTISGINSGDPFYIEILEMHPGASPNSWVGVVPLTANIFYGRRIAISDGEVYPPHMTDADKWEYMTANRDPNPNGDSGTAEDHAQVFGLPPLQISSQGTVRYGFALIAGTSLTDLVDNARLAQQIWIEFGNEIIIYPVLGAEPPAAIIPAAFALAQNYPNPFNPST
;
A
#
# COMPACT_ATOMS: atom_id res chain seq x y z
N SER A 1 -10.48 28.53 4.83
CA SER A 1 -9.87 27.86 5.99
C SER A 1 -8.37 27.82 5.76
N THR A 2 -7.56 28.09 6.77
CA THR A 2 -6.11 27.86 6.69
C THR A 2 -5.85 26.36 6.72
N ASN A 3 -5.12 25.84 5.72
CA ASN A 3 -4.66 24.46 5.71
C ASN A 3 -3.69 24.27 6.88
N ASN A 4 -4.14 23.62 7.95
CA ASN A 4 -3.30 23.28 9.09
C ASN A 4 -2.64 21.92 8.82
N LEU A 5 -1.73 21.89 7.86
CA LEU A 5 -0.85 20.73 7.65
C LEU A 5 0.36 20.87 8.57
N ARG A 6 0.69 19.78 9.25
CA ARG A 6 1.96 19.60 9.95
C ARG A 6 2.81 18.68 9.11
N ILE A 7 4.04 19.10 8.85
CA ILE A 7 5.02 18.37 8.07
C ILE A 7 6.24 18.18 8.95
N LEU A 8 6.69 16.94 9.09
CA LEU A 8 7.93 16.56 9.73
C LEU A 8 8.82 15.87 8.70
N GLU A 9 10.10 16.21 8.70
CA GLU A 9 11.09 15.59 7.84
C GLU A 9 12.18 14.94 8.71
N THR A 10 12.59 13.74 8.31
CA THR A 10 13.74 13.04 8.90
C THR A 10 14.53 12.35 7.79
N SER A 11 15.80 12.08 8.03
CA SER A 11 16.68 11.41 7.07
C SER A 11 17.38 10.24 7.74
N PHE A 12 17.58 9.17 6.98
CA PHE A 12 18.34 7.98 7.34
C PHE A 12 19.28 7.60 6.20
N ASP A 13 20.42 6.99 6.53
CA ASP A 13 21.30 6.34 5.57
C ASP A 13 21.75 4.99 6.13
N ASP A 14 22.10 4.08 5.24
CA ASP A 14 22.48 2.71 5.60
C ASP A 14 23.98 2.52 5.81
N SER A 15 24.77 3.60 5.93
CA SER A 15 26.24 3.52 6.00
C SER A 15 26.79 2.74 7.20
N ASN A 16 25.96 2.55 8.24
CA ASN A 16 26.29 1.78 9.44
C ASN A 16 25.71 0.36 9.44
N ALA A 17 25.06 -0.08 8.35
CA ALA A 17 24.58 -1.45 8.20
C ALA A 17 25.76 -2.43 8.02
N GLU A 18 25.55 -3.70 8.40
CA GLU A 18 26.54 -4.77 8.17
C GLU A 18 26.80 -4.97 6.66
N ASP A 19 25.73 -4.95 5.87
CA ASP A 19 25.74 -5.02 4.40
C ASP A 19 24.92 -3.85 3.81
N PRO A 20 25.54 -2.67 3.57
CA PRO A 20 24.82 -1.51 3.02
C PRO A 20 24.40 -1.74 1.56
N LEU A 21 23.17 -1.31 1.25
CA LEU A 21 22.63 -1.16 -0.10
C LEU A 21 23.08 0.14 -0.78
N PHE A 22 23.74 1.03 -0.04
CA PHE A 22 24.16 2.38 -0.46
C PHE A 22 22.96 3.26 -0.80
N VAL A 23 22.02 3.34 0.15
CA VAL A 23 20.82 4.15 0.02
C VAL A 23 20.68 5.15 1.16
N SER A 24 20.17 6.32 0.82
CA SER A 24 19.67 7.31 1.77
C SER A 24 18.17 7.50 1.59
N VAL A 25 17.47 7.71 2.70
CA VAL A 25 16.02 7.86 2.74
C VAL A 25 15.68 9.17 3.43
N ALA A 26 15.00 10.06 2.72
CA ALA A 26 14.31 11.20 3.33
C ALA A 26 12.85 10.83 3.54
N GLN A 27 12.41 10.82 4.79
CA GLN A 27 11.03 10.58 5.16
C GLN A 27 10.32 11.92 5.40
N THR A 28 9.19 12.11 4.75
CA THR A 28 8.23 13.17 5.05
C THR A 28 6.99 12.56 5.70
N THR A 29 6.66 13.03 6.90
CA THR A 29 5.42 12.66 7.60
C THR A 29 4.48 13.85 7.62
N ILE A 30 3.24 13.65 7.16
CA ILE A 30 2.23 14.71 7.03
C ILE A 30 0.99 14.30 7.83
N SER A 31 0.50 15.21 8.66
CA SER A 31 -0.79 15.10 9.34
C SER A 31 -1.54 16.42 9.30
N GLY A 32 -2.86 16.43 9.32
CA GLY A 32 -3.60 17.67 9.52
C GLY A 32 -5.11 17.51 9.42
N ASP A 33 -5.83 18.58 9.75
CA ASP A 33 -7.30 18.58 9.78
C ASP A 33 -7.92 19.01 8.44
N THR A 34 -7.10 19.15 7.39
CA THR A 34 -7.54 19.65 6.09
C THR A 34 -8.28 18.54 5.32
N LEU A 35 -9.35 18.86 4.58
CA LEU A 35 -10.08 17.90 3.73
C LEU A 35 -10.74 16.72 4.47
N GLY A 36 -10.92 16.77 5.78
CA GLY A 36 -11.46 15.65 6.57
C GLY A 36 -10.41 14.62 7.00
N ALA A 37 -9.13 14.92 6.80
CA ALA A 37 -7.96 14.07 7.03
C ALA A 37 -7.60 13.74 8.50
N GLN A 38 -8.49 13.98 9.47
CA GLN A 38 -8.17 13.93 10.89
C GLN A 38 -7.68 12.55 11.38
N ASN A 39 -8.01 11.50 10.62
CA ASN A 39 -7.68 10.10 10.91
C ASN A 39 -6.61 9.52 9.97
N ILE A 40 -5.80 10.38 9.34
CA ILE A 40 -4.81 9.95 8.34
C ILE A 40 -3.43 10.56 8.64
N LEU A 41 -2.41 9.71 8.62
CA LEU A 41 -1.00 10.09 8.65
C LEU A 41 -0.33 9.62 7.35
N TRP A 42 0.09 10.55 6.51
CA TRP A 42 0.84 10.22 5.29
C TRP A 42 2.31 10.08 5.60
N ILE A 43 2.94 9.04 5.06
CA ILE A 43 4.37 8.80 5.13
C ILE A 43 4.88 8.66 3.69
N ALA A 44 5.72 9.60 3.28
CA ALA A 44 6.44 9.55 2.00
C ALA A 44 7.92 9.26 2.28
N LEU A 45 8.52 8.41 1.46
CA LEU A 45 9.93 8.01 1.54
C LEU A 45 10.58 8.27 0.19
N ASP A 46 11.43 9.28 0.14
CA ASP A 46 12.34 9.51 -0.99
C ASP A 46 13.58 8.67 -0.79
N VAL A 47 13.65 7.57 -1.54
CA VAL A 47 14.77 6.62 -1.50
C VAL A 47 15.74 6.99 -2.61
N THR A 48 16.93 7.43 -2.22
CA THR A 48 18.01 7.80 -3.12
C THR A 48 19.06 6.70 -3.13
N ASN A 49 19.44 6.26 -4.31
CA ASN A 49 20.57 5.36 -4.50
C ASN A 49 21.85 6.20 -4.59
N ASP A 50 22.73 6.06 -3.62
CA ASP A 50 23.98 6.84 -3.52
C ASP A 50 25.13 6.19 -4.30
N SER A 51 24.87 5.10 -5.03
CA SER A 51 25.86 4.36 -5.81
C SER A 51 25.81 4.63 -7.32
N ASP A 52 26.90 4.22 -7.99
CA ASP A 52 27.06 4.30 -9.45
C ASP A 52 26.45 3.10 -10.20
N ILE A 53 25.70 2.24 -9.50
CA ILE A 53 25.05 1.05 -10.08
C ILE A 53 23.55 1.10 -9.87
N ASP A 54 22.79 0.51 -10.78
CA ASP A 54 21.34 0.34 -10.61
C ASP A 54 21.10 -0.85 -9.65
N PRO A 55 20.61 -0.63 -8.41
CA PRO A 55 20.28 -1.72 -7.52
C PRO A 55 19.08 -2.49 -8.09
N ARG A 56 19.04 -3.78 -7.80
CA ARG A 56 17.90 -4.63 -8.13
C ARG A 56 17.09 -4.89 -6.87
N GLU A 57 15.77 -4.87 -7.01
CA GLU A 57 14.83 -5.33 -5.97
C GLU A 57 15.03 -4.62 -4.62
N VAL A 58 15.08 -3.28 -4.65
CA VAL A 58 14.99 -2.50 -3.41
C VAL A 58 13.54 -2.49 -2.96
N HIS A 59 13.26 -3.16 -1.85
CA HIS A 59 11.95 -3.21 -1.23
C HIS A 59 11.86 -2.24 -0.06
N VAL A 60 10.76 -1.52 0.01
CA VAL A 60 10.41 -0.64 1.13
C VAL A 60 9.19 -1.20 1.81
N GLY A 61 9.21 -1.25 3.13
CA GLY A 61 8.16 -1.85 3.92
C GLY A 61 8.02 -1.19 5.28
N GLY A 62 7.11 -1.72 6.08
CA GLY A 62 6.87 -1.25 7.43
C GLY A 62 6.45 -2.39 8.35
N PHE A 63 6.70 -2.18 9.63
CA PHE A 63 6.21 -3.00 10.72
C PHE A 63 5.49 -2.06 11.70
N PHE A 64 4.24 -2.37 12.03
CA PHE A 64 3.43 -1.61 12.97
C PHE A 64 2.75 -2.55 13.96
N ASP A 65 3.15 -2.43 15.21
CA ASP A 65 2.48 -3.06 16.33
C ASP A 65 1.45 -2.07 16.88
N TRP A 66 0.18 -2.43 16.79
CA TRP A 66 -0.91 -1.56 17.21
C TRP A 66 -1.49 -2.17 18.47
N ASP A 67 -1.19 -1.57 19.62
CA ASP A 67 -1.82 -1.91 20.90
C ASP A 67 -3.32 -1.51 20.89
N VAL A 68 -4.14 -2.11 20.01
CA VAL A 68 -5.56 -1.73 19.82
C VAL A 68 -6.45 -2.31 20.93
N ASP A 69 -6.07 -3.43 21.53
CA ASP A 69 -6.64 -3.96 22.78
C ASP A 69 -5.53 -4.42 23.76
N PRO A 70 -4.87 -3.46 24.45
CA PRO A 70 -3.77 -3.77 25.36
C PRO A 70 -4.23 -4.56 26.59
N ALA A 71 -5.54 -4.63 26.85
CA ALA A 71 -6.09 -5.31 28.02
C ALA A 71 -6.35 -6.80 27.76
N SER A 72 -6.66 -7.17 26.52
CA SER A 72 -6.98 -8.55 26.17
C SER A 72 -5.92 -9.23 25.29
N ALA A 73 -5.02 -8.45 24.65
CA ALA A 73 -4.05 -8.96 23.68
C ALA A 73 -4.75 -9.80 22.60
N GLN A 74 -5.88 -9.29 22.10
CA GLN A 74 -6.73 -9.97 21.12
C GLN A 74 -6.94 -9.10 19.89
N ASP A 75 -5.86 -8.65 19.27
CA ASP A 75 -5.97 -7.81 18.09
C ASP A 75 -6.26 -8.67 16.87
N ARG A 76 -7.25 -8.24 16.09
CA ARG A 76 -7.70 -8.90 14.87
C ARG A 76 -7.37 -8.01 13.70
N GLY A 77 -7.26 -8.57 12.52
CA GLY A 77 -7.13 -7.78 11.31
C GLY A 77 -7.28 -8.65 10.08
N GLN A 78 -6.99 -8.10 8.91
CA GLN A 78 -6.76 -8.84 7.67
C GLN A 78 -6.27 -7.87 6.59
N VAL A 79 -5.91 -8.40 5.43
CA VAL A 79 -5.90 -7.58 4.21
C VAL A 79 -7.30 -7.63 3.61
N ILE A 80 -7.96 -6.47 3.52
CA ILE A 80 -9.20 -6.32 2.77
C ILE A 80 -8.94 -5.68 1.42
N VAL A 81 -9.85 -5.92 0.47
CA VAL A 81 -9.81 -5.32 -0.87
C VAL A 81 -11.07 -4.51 -1.07
N ASP A 82 -10.92 -3.20 -1.30
CA ASP A 82 -12.00 -2.34 -1.78
C ASP A 82 -11.95 -2.23 -3.30
N SER A 83 -13.03 -2.60 -3.98
CA SER A 83 -13.13 -2.58 -5.45
C SER A 83 -13.71 -1.30 -6.03
N MET A 84 -14.05 -0.32 -5.19
CA MET A 84 -14.83 0.85 -5.58
C MET A 84 -14.03 2.15 -5.49
N ASN A 85 -12.72 2.09 -5.24
CA ASN A 85 -11.91 3.29 -5.20
C ASN A 85 -11.87 3.96 -6.58
N THR A 86 -12.14 5.26 -6.60
CA THR A 86 -12.24 6.04 -7.85
C THR A 86 -11.56 7.38 -7.62
N ILE A 87 -10.60 7.70 -8.50
CA ILE A 87 -9.86 8.97 -8.46
C ILE A 87 -9.83 9.55 -9.89
N SER A 88 -10.18 10.82 -10.03
CA SER A 88 -10.20 11.47 -11.34
C SER A 88 -8.80 11.47 -11.96
N GLY A 89 -8.71 11.06 -13.23
CA GLY A 89 -7.43 10.99 -13.95
C GLY A 89 -6.60 9.72 -13.70
N ILE A 90 -7.00 8.87 -12.76
CA ILE A 90 -6.37 7.57 -12.49
C ILE A 90 -7.24 6.47 -13.08
N ASN A 91 -6.62 5.43 -13.66
CA ASN A 91 -7.32 4.29 -14.29
C ASN A 91 -8.43 4.71 -15.28
N SER A 92 -8.18 5.75 -16.08
CA SER A 92 -9.18 6.36 -17.00
C SER A 92 -10.45 6.88 -16.32
N GLY A 93 -10.44 7.05 -14.99
CA GLY A 93 -11.60 7.41 -14.18
C GLY A 93 -12.48 6.21 -13.77
N ASP A 94 -12.11 4.99 -14.17
CA ASP A 94 -12.83 3.77 -13.78
C ASP A 94 -12.41 3.32 -12.37
N PRO A 95 -13.33 2.69 -11.60
CA PRO A 95 -12.98 2.13 -10.29
C PRO A 95 -11.83 1.12 -10.38
N PHE A 96 -10.97 1.11 -9.36
CA PHE A 96 -9.87 0.17 -9.22
C PHE A 96 -9.79 -0.38 -7.80
N TYR A 97 -9.15 -1.53 -7.66
CA TYR A 97 -8.94 -2.16 -6.36
C TYR A 97 -7.91 -1.40 -5.55
N ILE A 98 -8.17 -1.22 -4.25
CA ILE A 98 -7.15 -0.89 -3.26
C ILE A 98 -7.11 -1.95 -2.17
N GLU A 99 -5.91 -2.37 -1.80
CA GLU A 99 -5.70 -3.18 -0.61
C GLU A 99 -5.60 -2.30 0.63
N ILE A 100 -6.08 -2.79 1.76
CA ILE A 100 -5.98 -2.14 3.07
C ILE A 100 -5.61 -3.20 4.10
N LEU A 101 -4.53 -2.98 4.85
CA LEU A 101 -4.14 -3.82 5.99
C LEU A 101 -4.87 -3.28 7.21
N GLU A 102 -5.95 -3.91 7.60
CA GLU A 102 -6.75 -3.45 8.73
C GLU A 102 -6.38 -4.20 10.01
N MET A 103 -6.57 -3.53 11.14
CA MET A 103 -6.53 -4.12 12.47
C MET A 103 -7.57 -3.46 13.38
N HIS A 104 -8.14 -4.24 14.31
CA HIS A 104 -9.20 -3.85 15.21
C HIS A 104 -9.20 -4.72 16.49
N PRO A 105 -9.79 -4.27 17.60
CA PRO A 105 -9.83 -5.06 18.82
C PRO A 105 -10.75 -6.28 18.66
N GLY A 106 -10.44 -7.34 19.40
CA GLY A 106 -11.11 -8.64 19.27
C GLY A 106 -12.55 -8.68 19.81
N ALA A 107 -12.89 -7.76 20.71
CA ALA A 107 -14.24 -7.53 21.24
C ALA A 107 -14.82 -6.22 20.65
N SER A 108 -16.16 -6.13 20.56
CA SER A 108 -16.96 -5.00 20.02
C SER A 108 -16.14 -3.87 19.36
N PRO A 109 -15.88 -3.94 18.05
CA PRO A 109 -14.91 -3.08 17.39
C PRO A 109 -15.44 -1.65 17.27
N ASN A 110 -14.93 -0.77 18.13
CA ASN A 110 -15.23 0.67 18.09
C ASN A 110 -14.09 1.50 17.49
N SER A 111 -12.97 0.84 17.17
CA SER A 111 -11.77 1.45 16.60
C SER A 111 -11.16 0.49 15.58
N TRP A 112 -10.83 1.03 14.42
CA TRP A 112 -10.12 0.36 13.35
C TRP A 112 -8.88 1.19 13.04
N VAL A 113 -7.76 0.52 12.82
CA VAL A 113 -6.52 1.13 12.36
C VAL A 113 -6.02 0.34 11.15
N GLY A 114 -5.12 0.93 10.39
CA GLY A 114 -4.54 0.20 9.27
C GLY A 114 -3.55 0.97 8.46
N VAL A 115 -3.08 0.30 7.41
CA VAL A 115 -2.14 0.82 6.43
C VAL A 115 -2.74 0.70 5.04
N VAL A 116 -2.60 1.75 4.23
CA VAL A 116 -2.97 1.77 2.81
C VAL A 116 -1.76 2.21 1.96
N PRO A 117 -1.47 1.55 0.83
CA PRO A 117 -0.42 1.98 -0.08
C PRO A 117 -0.86 3.26 -0.81
N LEU A 118 0.07 4.18 -1.02
CA LEU A 118 -0.19 5.43 -1.75
C LEU A 118 0.54 5.49 -3.09
N THR A 119 1.73 4.90 -3.22
CA THR A 119 2.41 4.82 -4.52
C THR A 119 1.84 3.72 -5.42
N ALA A 120 1.14 2.75 -4.84
CA ALA A 120 0.54 1.63 -5.54
C ALA A 120 -0.87 1.38 -5.00
N ASN A 121 -1.64 0.56 -5.71
CA ASN A 121 -2.96 0.11 -5.26
C ASN A 121 -2.92 -1.23 -4.47
N ILE A 122 -1.76 -1.87 -4.40
CA ILE A 122 -1.52 -3.14 -3.69
C ILE A 122 -0.26 -3.06 -2.81
N PHE A 123 -0.11 -4.00 -1.89
CA PHE A 123 1.10 -4.20 -1.09
C PHE A 123 1.22 -5.67 -0.63
N TYR A 124 2.43 -6.08 -0.26
CA TYR A 124 2.73 -7.41 0.28
C TYR A 124 2.34 -7.48 1.76
N GLY A 125 1.04 -7.43 2.05
CA GLY A 125 0.48 -7.26 3.38
C GLY A 125 0.30 -8.52 4.21
N ARG A 126 0.74 -8.52 5.47
CA ARG A 126 0.55 -9.64 6.40
C ARG A 126 0.29 -9.19 7.83
N ARG A 127 -0.38 -10.09 8.56
CA ARG A 127 -0.37 -10.09 10.03
C ARG A 127 0.66 -11.08 10.53
N ILE A 128 1.27 -10.73 11.64
CA ILE A 128 2.24 -11.57 12.33
C ILE A 128 1.91 -11.56 13.82
N ALA A 129 1.85 -12.74 14.41
CA ALA A 129 1.67 -12.89 15.83
C ALA A 129 2.94 -12.50 16.58
N ILE A 130 2.79 -11.60 17.56
CA ILE A 130 3.89 -11.17 18.42
C ILE A 130 4.10 -12.22 19.51
N SER A 131 4.63 -13.39 19.10
CA SER A 131 4.78 -14.56 19.96
C SER A 131 6.06 -15.34 19.68
N ASP A 132 6.37 -16.29 20.58
CA ASP A 132 7.47 -17.26 20.44
C ASP A 132 7.32 -18.17 19.22
N GLY A 133 6.13 -18.22 18.59
CA GLY A 133 5.86 -19.06 17.43
C GLY A 133 6.18 -18.41 16.08
N GLU A 134 6.39 -17.08 16.04
CA GLU A 134 6.54 -16.34 14.78
C GLU A 134 7.58 -15.22 14.87
N VAL A 135 7.46 -14.28 15.82
CA VAL A 135 8.30 -13.07 15.88
C VAL A 135 9.51 -13.20 16.81
N TYR A 136 9.35 -13.81 18.00
CA TYR A 136 10.44 -13.80 19.00
C TYR A 136 11.57 -14.79 18.67
N PRO A 137 12.84 -14.45 18.97
CA PRO A 137 13.96 -15.33 18.72
C PRO A 137 13.77 -16.73 19.33
N PRO A 138 14.09 -17.80 18.59
CA PRO A 138 14.90 -17.83 17.37
C PRO A 138 14.13 -17.59 16.05
N HIS A 139 12.87 -17.16 16.10
CA HIS A 139 12.00 -16.94 14.94
C HIS A 139 12.16 -15.53 14.34
N MET A 140 11.55 -15.26 13.18
CA MET A 140 11.77 -14.06 12.34
C MET A 140 13.20 -13.91 11.82
N THR A 141 13.61 -14.85 10.97
CA THR A 141 14.87 -14.79 10.23
C THR A 141 14.84 -13.73 9.13
N ASP A 142 15.99 -13.40 8.55
CA ASP A 142 16.02 -12.47 7.40
C ASP A 142 15.30 -13.03 6.17
N ALA A 143 15.22 -14.35 6.03
CA ALA A 143 14.40 -14.99 5.00
C ALA A 143 12.90 -14.74 5.23
N ASP A 144 12.43 -14.79 6.49
CA ASP A 144 11.04 -14.50 6.83
C ASP A 144 10.72 -13.02 6.58
N LYS A 145 11.60 -12.11 6.99
CA LYS A 145 11.48 -10.66 6.69
C LYS A 145 11.41 -10.40 5.19
N TRP A 146 12.28 -11.04 4.41
CA TRP A 146 12.28 -10.93 2.96
C TRP A 146 10.95 -11.43 2.37
N GLU A 147 10.46 -12.58 2.82
CA GLU A 147 9.17 -13.12 2.36
C GLU A 147 8.01 -12.16 2.67
N TYR A 148 8.00 -11.59 3.88
CA TYR A 148 7.01 -10.60 4.29
C TYR A 148 7.05 -9.31 3.47
N MET A 149 8.22 -8.93 2.94
CA MET A 149 8.36 -7.74 2.10
C MET A 149 8.12 -7.98 0.60
N THR A 150 8.10 -9.23 0.13
CA THR A 150 8.15 -9.54 -1.32
C THR A 150 7.04 -10.43 -1.85
N ALA A 151 6.27 -11.09 -0.99
CA ALA A 151 5.27 -12.07 -1.42
C ALA A 151 3.86 -11.73 -0.95
N ASN A 152 2.91 -11.78 -1.91
CA ASN A 152 1.47 -11.71 -1.65
C ASN A 152 0.96 -12.98 -0.97
N ARG A 153 -0.12 -12.84 -0.20
CA ARG A 153 -0.51 -13.76 0.87
C ARG A 153 -1.16 -15.08 0.39
N ASP A 154 -0.56 -16.19 0.83
CA ASP A 154 -1.26 -17.42 1.23
C ASP A 154 -1.71 -17.29 2.70
N PRO A 155 -2.81 -17.91 3.15
CA PRO A 155 -3.28 -17.77 4.54
C PRO A 155 -2.27 -18.24 5.59
N ASN A 156 -1.93 -17.40 6.57
CA ASN A 156 -1.12 -17.74 7.73
C ASN A 156 -1.99 -18.44 8.80
N PRO A 157 -1.75 -19.73 9.12
CA PRO A 157 -2.51 -20.43 10.16
C PRO A 157 -2.31 -19.86 11.57
N ASN A 158 -1.23 -19.12 11.81
CA ASN A 158 -0.89 -18.54 13.12
C ASN A 158 -1.42 -17.12 13.30
N GLY A 159 -1.62 -16.36 12.21
CA GLY A 159 -2.04 -14.96 12.28
C GLY A 159 -3.43 -14.67 11.75
N ASP A 160 -4.05 -15.57 10.96
CA ASP A 160 -5.10 -15.12 10.05
C ASP A 160 -6.57 -15.40 10.35
N SER A 161 -6.93 -16.31 11.25
CA SER A 161 -8.36 -16.57 11.49
C SER A 161 -8.72 -17.34 12.76
N GLY A 162 -7.76 -17.86 13.52
CA GLY A 162 -8.04 -18.88 14.54
C GLY A 162 -8.01 -18.42 15.99
N THR A 163 -6.98 -17.66 16.36
CA THR A 163 -6.66 -17.37 17.76
C THR A 163 -6.67 -15.89 18.07
N ALA A 164 -7.05 -15.57 19.30
CA ALA A 164 -7.06 -14.22 19.82
C ALA A 164 -5.69 -14.00 20.46
N GLU A 165 -4.79 -13.38 19.69
CA GLU A 165 -3.39 -13.13 20.04
C GLU A 165 -3.04 -11.69 19.72
N ASP A 166 -1.92 -11.24 20.27
CA ASP A 166 -1.34 -9.92 20.00
C ASP A 166 -0.70 -9.95 18.61
N HIS A 167 -1.10 -9.03 17.74
CA HIS A 167 -0.74 -9.07 16.32
C HIS A 167 -0.15 -7.74 15.90
N ALA A 168 0.91 -7.80 15.08
CA ALA A 168 1.41 -6.66 14.34
C ALA A 168 1.12 -6.79 12.84
N GLN A 169 1.24 -5.66 12.16
CA GLN A 169 1.17 -5.51 10.73
C GLN A 169 2.58 -5.46 10.15
N VAL A 170 2.87 -6.27 9.15
CA VAL A 170 4.07 -6.15 8.33
C VAL A 170 3.67 -6.06 6.87
N PHE A 171 4.37 -5.22 6.11
CA PHE A 171 4.14 -5.10 4.68
C PHE A 171 5.39 -4.71 3.91
N GLY A 172 5.41 -5.06 2.63
CA GLY A 172 6.27 -4.45 1.62
C GLY A 172 5.46 -3.74 0.54
N LEU A 173 6.01 -2.70 -0.06
CA LEU A 173 5.46 -2.07 -1.26
C LEU A 173 6.06 -2.72 -2.51
N PRO A 174 5.32 -2.74 -3.64
CA PRO A 174 5.88 -3.17 -4.93
C PRO A 174 7.17 -2.42 -5.25
N PRO A 175 8.24 -3.11 -5.68
CA PRO A 175 9.53 -2.48 -5.90
C PRO A 175 9.45 -1.51 -7.10
N LEU A 176 10.09 -0.36 -6.92
CA LEU A 176 10.34 0.62 -7.96
C LEU A 176 11.78 0.50 -8.45
N GLN A 177 11.98 0.72 -9.75
CA GLN A 177 13.32 0.80 -10.31
C GLN A 177 13.99 2.11 -9.88
N ILE A 178 15.12 2.00 -9.21
CA ILE A 178 15.96 3.14 -8.84
C ILE A 178 17.18 3.13 -9.76
N SER A 179 17.42 4.21 -10.50
CA SER A 179 18.65 4.34 -11.28
C SER A 179 19.84 4.65 -10.38
N SER A 180 21.05 4.45 -10.87
CA SER A 180 22.26 5.05 -10.32
C SER A 180 22.04 6.53 -10.02
N GLN A 181 22.40 6.95 -8.80
CA GLN A 181 22.25 8.34 -8.32
C GLN A 181 20.82 8.89 -8.42
N GLY A 182 19.83 8.01 -8.58
CA GLY A 182 18.43 8.36 -8.76
C GLY A 182 17.67 8.31 -7.45
N THR A 183 16.52 9.01 -7.43
CA THR A 183 15.59 9.01 -6.31
C THR A 183 14.22 8.54 -6.79
N VAL A 184 13.59 7.65 -6.02
CA VAL A 184 12.19 7.26 -6.20
C VAL A 184 11.40 7.57 -4.94
N ARG A 185 10.10 7.81 -5.09
CA ARG A 185 9.21 8.09 -3.97
C ARG A 185 8.25 6.94 -3.70
N TYR A 186 8.36 6.38 -2.50
CA TYR A 186 7.37 5.48 -1.93
C TYR A 186 6.42 6.25 -1.02
N GLY A 187 5.22 5.72 -0.85
CA GLY A 187 4.17 6.33 -0.04
C GLY A 187 3.24 5.27 0.51
N PHE A 188 2.90 5.41 1.78
CA PHE A 188 1.82 4.70 2.45
C PHE A 188 1.19 5.64 3.50
N ALA A 189 -0.04 5.36 3.91
CA ALA A 189 -0.68 6.09 4.99
C ALA A 189 -1.09 5.16 6.11
N LEU A 190 -0.96 5.67 7.35
CA LEU A 190 -1.65 5.10 8.50
C LEU A 190 -3.03 5.72 8.56
N ILE A 191 -4.05 4.90 8.70
CA ILE A 191 -5.45 5.31 8.70
C ILE A 191 -6.15 4.76 9.93
N ALA A 192 -7.12 5.52 10.44
CA ALA A 192 -7.99 5.09 11.53
C ALA A 192 -9.46 5.30 11.18
N GLY A 193 -10.34 4.60 11.89
CA GLY A 193 -11.79 4.73 11.72
C GLY A 193 -12.56 4.21 12.92
N THR A 194 -13.81 4.64 13.03
CA THR A 194 -14.77 4.16 14.04
C THR A 194 -15.57 2.94 13.60
N SER A 195 -15.42 2.56 12.32
CA SER A 195 -15.98 1.36 11.71
C SER A 195 -15.12 0.95 10.51
N LEU A 196 -15.31 -0.27 10.00
CA LEU A 196 -14.65 -0.71 8.78
C LEU A 196 -14.97 0.20 7.58
N THR A 197 -16.21 0.68 7.47
CA THR A 197 -16.60 1.60 6.39
C THR A 197 -15.85 2.93 6.49
N ASP A 198 -15.74 3.49 7.70
CA ASP A 198 -14.97 4.73 7.94
C ASP A 198 -13.48 4.54 7.62
N LEU A 199 -12.90 3.38 7.99
CA LEU A 199 -11.53 3.03 7.61
C LEU A 199 -11.34 3.00 6.08
N VAL A 200 -12.25 2.36 5.35
CA VAL A 200 -12.20 2.30 3.87
C VAL A 200 -12.34 3.68 3.25
N ASP A 201 -13.24 4.53 3.76
CA ASP A 201 -13.40 5.89 3.26
C ASP A 201 -12.14 6.74 3.52
N ASN A 202 -11.50 6.58 4.69
CA ASN A 202 -10.22 7.22 5.00
C ASN A 202 -9.07 6.69 4.11
N ALA A 203 -9.07 5.41 3.73
CA ALA A 203 -8.12 4.86 2.77
C ALA A 203 -8.24 5.51 1.38
N ARG A 204 -9.47 5.65 0.87
CA ARG A 204 -9.75 6.33 -0.40
C ARG A 204 -9.33 7.80 -0.35
N LEU A 205 -9.69 8.49 0.73
CA LEU A 205 -9.30 9.89 0.94
C LEU A 205 -7.78 10.05 1.00
N ALA A 206 -7.06 9.10 1.61
CA ALA A 206 -5.60 9.12 1.68
C ALA A 206 -4.95 9.12 0.29
N GLN A 207 -5.42 8.25 -0.63
CA GLN A 207 -4.93 8.22 -2.01
C GLN A 207 -5.35 9.45 -2.82
N GLN A 208 -6.56 9.98 -2.61
CA GLN A 208 -6.99 11.22 -3.27
C GLN A 208 -6.07 12.38 -2.91
N ILE A 209 -5.79 12.57 -1.61
CA ILE A 209 -4.89 13.62 -1.12
C ILE A 209 -3.45 13.39 -1.59
N TRP A 210 -2.99 12.14 -1.68
CA TRP A 210 -1.68 11.81 -2.25
C TRP A 210 -1.50 12.34 -3.68
N ILE A 211 -2.52 12.20 -4.52
CA ILE A 211 -2.55 12.79 -5.87
C ILE A 211 -2.65 14.31 -5.82
N GLU A 212 -3.41 14.90 -4.89
CA GLU A 212 -3.47 16.35 -4.72
C GLU A 212 -2.12 16.97 -4.31
N PHE A 213 -1.26 16.20 -3.63
CA PHE A 213 0.14 16.57 -3.38
C PHE A 213 1.04 16.46 -4.62
N GLY A 214 0.50 16.03 -5.77
CA GLY A 214 1.21 15.93 -7.04
C GLY A 214 1.98 14.63 -7.23
N ASN A 215 1.71 13.60 -6.41
CA ASN A 215 2.33 12.29 -6.57
C ASN A 215 1.53 11.40 -7.53
N GLU A 216 2.12 10.27 -7.91
CA GLU A 216 1.50 9.28 -8.81
C GLU A 216 1.08 8.01 -8.05
N ILE A 217 0.14 7.26 -8.63
CA ILE A 217 -0.26 5.92 -8.19
C ILE A 217 -0.05 4.96 -9.36
N ILE A 218 0.66 3.86 -9.11
CA ILE A 218 0.82 2.75 -10.06
C ILE A 218 -0.31 1.75 -9.82
N ILE A 219 -1.06 1.44 -10.89
CA ILE A 219 -2.14 0.47 -10.85
C ILE A 219 -1.61 -0.89 -11.30
N TYR A 220 -1.53 -1.82 -10.35
CA TYR A 220 -1.24 -3.22 -10.59
C TYR A 220 -2.55 -4.01 -10.71
N PRO A 221 -2.63 -4.96 -11.67
CA PRO A 221 -3.76 -5.85 -11.76
C PRO A 221 -3.78 -6.79 -10.55
N VAL A 222 -4.91 -6.88 -9.86
CA VAL A 222 -5.11 -7.87 -8.78
C VAL A 222 -5.44 -9.22 -9.43
N LEU A 223 -4.50 -10.16 -9.39
CA LEU A 223 -4.72 -11.53 -9.86
C LEU A 223 -5.65 -12.26 -8.87
N GLY A 224 -6.86 -12.62 -9.32
CA GLY A 224 -7.83 -13.40 -8.53
C GLY A 224 -9.02 -12.62 -7.97
N ALA A 225 -9.06 -11.30 -8.14
CA ALA A 225 -10.31 -10.54 -8.05
C ALA A 225 -10.97 -10.58 -9.44
N GLU A 226 -12.16 -11.16 -9.53
CA GLU A 226 -12.94 -11.12 -10.78
C GLU A 226 -13.08 -9.64 -11.19
N PRO A 227 -12.57 -9.23 -12.37
CA PRO A 227 -12.75 -7.86 -12.82
C PRO A 227 -14.26 -7.56 -12.83
N PRO A 228 -14.69 -6.32 -12.51
CA PRO A 228 -16.06 -5.93 -12.78
C PRO A 228 -16.38 -6.31 -14.22
N ALA A 229 -17.49 -7.02 -14.43
CA ALA A 229 -17.81 -7.67 -15.69
C ALA A 229 -17.49 -6.71 -16.85
N ALA A 230 -16.47 -7.08 -17.65
CA ALA A 230 -16.08 -6.26 -18.79
C ALA A 230 -17.35 -5.98 -19.60
N ILE A 231 -17.59 -4.70 -19.93
CA ILE A 231 -18.62 -4.36 -20.91
C ILE A 231 -18.11 -4.90 -22.24
N ILE A 232 -18.42 -6.16 -22.53
CA ILE A 232 -18.12 -6.78 -23.82
C ILE A 232 -18.95 -6.02 -24.86
N PRO A 233 -18.34 -5.38 -25.86
CA PRO A 233 -19.09 -4.73 -26.93
C PRO A 233 -20.00 -5.79 -27.58
N ALA A 234 -21.31 -5.59 -27.51
CA ALA A 234 -22.28 -6.53 -28.07
C ALA A 234 -22.18 -6.66 -29.61
N ALA A 235 -21.44 -5.75 -30.25
CA ALA A 235 -21.16 -5.79 -31.68
C ALA A 235 -19.79 -5.16 -31.98
N PHE A 236 -18.98 -5.90 -32.74
CA PHE A 236 -17.88 -5.32 -33.50
C PHE A 236 -18.41 -4.95 -34.88
N ALA A 237 -18.40 -3.67 -35.23
CA ALA A 237 -18.72 -3.21 -36.57
C ALA A 237 -17.43 -2.78 -37.29
N LEU A 238 -17.09 -3.47 -38.37
CA LEU A 238 -16.11 -2.98 -39.34
C LEU A 238 -16.82 -1.98 -40.25
N ALA A 239 -16.57 -0.69 -40.05
CA ALA A 239 -16.92 0.31 -41.05
C ALA A 239 -16.04 0.07 -42.28
N GLN A 240 -16.65 -0.33 -43.39
CA GLN A 240 -15.96 -0.43 -44.66
C GLN A 240 -15.60 1.01 -45.09
N ASN A 241 -14.31 1.34 -45.14
CA ASN A 241 -13.86 2.58 -45.78
C ASN A 241 -14.14 2.48 -47.28
N TYR A 242 -15.32 2.97 -47.68
CA TYR A 242 -15.69 3.12 -49.08
C TYR A 242 -15.69 4.62 -49.43
N PRO A 243 -15.09 5.02 -50.57
CA PRO A 243 -14.45 4.17 -51.58
C PRO A 243 -12.97 3.91 -51.32
N ASN A 244 -12.56 2.67 -51.58
CA ASN A 244 -11.17 2.25 -51.72
C ASN A 244 -10.53 2.91 -52.97
N PRO A 245 -9.38 3.59 -52.86
CA PRO A 245 -8.73 4.28 -53.99
C PRO A 245 -8.01 3.34 -54.97
N PHE A 246 -7.92 2.04 -54.68
CA PHE A 246 -7.34 1.05 -55.61
C PHE A 246 -8.41 0.45 -56.52
N ASN A 247 -8.76 1.19 -57.58
CA ASN A 247 -9.51 0.66 -58.71
C ASN A 247 -8.53 0.12 -59.77
N PRO A 248 -8.61 -1.15 -60.23
CA PRO A 248 -7.63 -1.72 -61.16
C PRO A 248 -7.80 -1.26 -62.62
N SER A 249 -8.26 -0.03 -62.87
CA SER A 249 -8.43 0.52 -64.22
C SER A 249 -7.69 1.84 -64.49
N THR A 250 -6.63 2.16 -63.75
CA THR A 250 -5.63 3.18 -64.13
C THR A 250 -4.24 2.77 -63.72
#